data_AF-B1C4D1-F1
#
_entry.id   AF-B1C4D1-F1
#
_cell.length_a   1.000
_cell.length_b   1.000
_cell.length_c   1.000
_cell.angle_alpha   90.00
_cell.angle_beta   90.00
_cell.angle_gamma   90.00
#
_symmetry.space_group_name_H-M   'P 1'
#
loop_
_entity.id
_entity.type
_entity.pdbx_description
1 polymer ?
#
loop_
_entity_poly.entity_id
_entity_poly.type
_entity_poly.pdbx_seq_one_letter_code
_entity_poly.pdbx_strand_id
1 'polypeptide(L)'
;MEDIYLGEYLKPSKDALISVEANTSGAISASRLIGPGTKDPVNVEFDMVTVLSPSQTNVIVGIGSSDSNYTGYSQVPIIIRMYKDGKIGVYNGKGYVQSNVEFEKNKKYHIRVSINLEEKTYDVYVTPPQQEEIQIAVNYAFRSTAKVPEDIGKIYLFNNDQQAGKYWLEDIYLEAKETDKVALKIALDLANGITDEDLKDVIPVVADEFIAARDEANVVYNDTSATQEKINNAFDRLASAMHMLDFVKGDKTALKAFINKVSGLDSSKYSTDTWAAFEKELNEANVVYNDENAMQEEVNNAYKELVTAFLNLRLIPDKSLLEDLINKAEGLNLASYTKATVQVVNDALANAKNILADDNASQKEVDNAKDVLEKAINSLEANVNTPADNTVSASVNNGDTTVSVKTGDDISVLGTLGLISSLSVIVFLKKKKISKIK
;
A
#
# COMPACT_ATOMS: atom_id res chain seq x y z
N MET A 1 20.68 83.81 -5.04
CA MET A 1 21.57 82.74 -5.55
C MET A 1 21.63 81.72 -4.44
N GLU A 2 20.74 80.72 -4.48
CA GLU A 2 20.78 79.57 -3.57
C GLU A 2 19.87 78.48 -4.15
N ASP A 3 20.25 77.98 -5.32
CA ASP A 3 19.84 76.68 -5.84
C ASP A 3 20.94 75.70 -5.49
N ILE A 4 20.89 75.08 -4.30
CA ILE A 4 21.74 73.91 -3.99
C ILE A 4 20.97 72.99 -3.04
N TYR A 5 20.34 71.96 -3.60
CA TYR A 5 20.22 70.58 -3.14
C TYR A 5 19.12 69.89 -3.97
N LEU A 6 19.44 69.58 -5.23
CA LEU A 6 18.66 68.66 -6.05
C LEU A 6 18.89 67.24 -5.54
N GLY A 7 18.15 66.84 -4.51
CA GLY A 7 17.92 65.42 -4.25
C GLY A 7 16.99 64.91 -5.35
N GLU A 8 17.36 63.83 -6.03
CA GLU A 8 16.47 63.17 -6.99
C GLU A 8 15.23 62.64 -6.25
N TYR A 9 14.06 63.20 -6.56
CA TYR A 9 12.79 62.64 -6.12
C TYR A 9 12.54 61.35 -6.90
N LEU A 10 12.23 60.27 -6.18
CA LEU A 10 11.67 59.06 -6.76
C LEU A 10 10.47 59.45 -7.61
N LYS A 11 10.37 58.85 -8.78
CA LYS A 11 9.24 58.99 -9.68
C LYS A 11 8.50 57.66 -9.72
N PRO A 12 7.15 57.67 -9.81
CA PRO A 12 6.39 56.45 -9.97
C PRO A 12 6.85 55.66 -11.20
N SER A 13 6.90 54.33 -11.08
CA SER A 13 7.05 53.45 -12.24
C SER A 13 5.87 53.61 -13.22
N LYS A 14 6.03 53.12 -14.45
CA LYS A 14 4.98 53.21 -15.49
C LYS A 14 3.69 52.53 -15.05
N ASP A 15 3.81 51.44 -14.30
CA ASP A 15 2.69 50.62 -13.82
C ASP A 15 2.38 50.90 -12.34
N ALA A 16 2.77 52.07 -11.82
CA ALA A 16 2.43 52.47 -10.46
C ALA A 16 0.93 52.80 -10.33
N LEU A 17 0.33 52.47 -9.19
CA LEU A 17 -0.98 52.95 -8.78
C LEU A 17 -0.81 54.31 -8.09
N ILE A 18 -0.94 55.36 -8.88
CA ILE A 18 -0.66 56.74 -8.44
C ILE A 18 -1.91 57.36 -7.81
N SER A 19 -1.74 58.07 -6.70
CA SER A 19 -2.83 58.86 -6.12
C SER A 19 -3.29 59.99 -7.06
N VAL A 20 -4.60 60.15 -7.20
CA VAL A 20 -5.26 61.30 -7.85
C VAL A 20 -5.91 62.20 -6.80
N GLU A 21 -6.27 63.43 -7.18
CA GLU A 21 -6.94 64.39 -6.29
C GLU A 21 -8.26 63.79 -5.75
N ALA A 22 -8.45 63.87 -4.44
CA ALA A 22 -9.69 63.47 -3.78
C ALA A 22 -10.64 64.66 -3.66
N ASN A 23 -11.95 64.41 -3.83
CA ASN A 23 -12.99 65.41 -3.66
C ASN A 23 -13.27 65.75 -2.18
N THR A 24 -12.86 64.87 -1.26
CA THR A 24 -13.03 64.98 0.21
C THR A 24 -11.99 64.13 0.96
N SER A 25 -11.64 64.53 2.18
CA SER A 25 -10.79 63.76 3.08
C SER A 25 -11.28 62.32 3.27
N GLY A 26 -10.41 61.35 3.02
CA GLY A 26 -10.71 59.92 3.19
C GLY A 26 -11.42 59.24 2.03
N ALA A 27 -11.54 59.92 0.88
CA ALA A 27 -12.01 59.29 -0.34
C ALA A 27 -10.95 58.34 -0.94
N ILE A 28 -11.43 57.35 -1.69
CA ILE A 28 -10.57 56.50 -2.51
C ILE A 28 -10.00 57.34 -3.64
N SER A 29 -8.69 57.26 -3.78
CA SER A 29 -7.90 57.96 -4.78
C SER A 29 -7.72 57.10 -6.02
N ALA A 30 -7.31 55.86 -5.82
CA ALA A 30 -7.10 54.91 -6.91
C ALA A 30 -7.35 53.49 -6.41
N SER A 31 -7.66 52.57 -7.33
CA SER A 31 -7.79 51.15 -7.02
C SER A 31 -7.27 50.31 -8.19
N ARG A 32 -6.84 49.09 -7.90
CA ARG A 32 -6.38 48.13 -8.91
C ARG A 32 -6.90 46.74 -8.58
N LEU A 33 -7.39 46.04 -9.60
CA LEU A 33 -7.64 44.60 -9.53
C LEU A 33 -6.30 43.86 -9.52
N ILE A 34 -6.10 42.98 -8.54
CA ILE A 34 -4.87 42.23 -8.30
C ILE A 34 -5.09 40.72 -8.16
N GLY A 35 -6.34 40.25 -8.06
CA GLY A 35 -6.70 38.84 -7.90
C GLY A 35 -7.67 38.35 -8.98
N PRO A 36 -8.54 37.37 -8.67
CA PRO A 36 -8.87 36.86 -7.33
C PRO A 36 -7.85 35.87 -6.77
N GLY A 37 -7.53 35.99 -5.48
CA GLY A 37 -6.84 35.01 -4.66
C GLY A 37 -7.80 34.44 -3.62
N THR A 38 -8.00 33.13 -3.66
CA THR A 38 -9.01 32.42 -2.84
C THR A 38 -8.40 31.35 -1.95
N LYS A 39 -7.07 31.16 -1.99
CA LYS A 39 -6.37 30.10 -1.27
C LYS A 39 -5.54 30.68 -0.14
N ASP A 40 -5.72 30.12 1.05
CA ASP A 40 -5.00 30.58 2.24
C ASP A 40 -3.57 30.01 2.34
N PRO A 41 -2.59 30.83 2.77
CA PRO A 41 -2.68 32.27 2.89
C PRO A 41 -2.61 32.95 1.50
N VAL A 42 -3.42 33.99 1.29
CA VAL A 42 -3.27 34.88 0.13
C VAL A 42 -2.23 35.94 0.45
N ASN A 43 -1.10 35.93 -0.27
CA ASN A 43 -0.06 36.95 -0.11
C ASN A 43 -0.29 38.11 -1.09
N VAL A 44 -0.39 39.32 -0.57
CA VAL A 44 -0.40 40.55 -1.36
C VAL A 44 0.86 41.34 -1.06
N GLU A 45 1.63 41.65 -2.10
CA GLU A 45 2.90 42.38 -2.00
C GLU A 45 2.84 43.65 -2.83
N PHE A 46 3.45 44.71 -2.31
CA PHE A 46 3.55 46.00 -2.99
C PHE A 46 4.60 46.89 -2.32
N ASP A 47 5.19 47.78 -3.09
CA ASP A 47 6.02 48.87 -2.61
C ASP A 47 5.18 50.12 -2.37
N MET A 48 5.31 50.72 -1.18
CA MET A 48 4.65 51.97 -0.83
C MET A 48 5.66 53.12 -0.81
N VAL A 49 5.35 54.21 -1.53
CA VAL A 49 6.23 55.38 -1.68
C VAL A 49 5.46 56.67 -1.47
N THR A 50 6.05 57.64 -0.75
CA THR A 50 5.52 59.01 -0.61
C THR A 50 6.62 60.05 -0.77
N VAL A 51 6.34 61.18 -1.43
CA VAL A 51 7.25 62.35 -1.48
C VAL A 51 6.94 63.39 -0.41
N LEU A 52 5.93 63.14 0.43
CA LEU A 52 5.51 64.02 1.52
C LEU A 52 6.27 63.70 2.80
N SER A 53 6.66 64.73 3.55
CA SER A 53 7.19 64.54 4.91
C SER A 53 6.11 63.89 5.79
N PRO A 54 6.50 63.13 6.85
CA PRO A 54 5.56 62.51 7.77
C PRO A 54 4.38 63.39 8.22
N SER A 55 4.66 64.62 8.67
CA SER A 55 3.63 65.57 9.13
C SER A 55 2.58 65.96 8.08
N GLN A 56 2.85 65.69 6.81
CA GLN A 56 2.02 66.03 5.66
C GLN A 56 1.27 64.82 5.08
N THR A 57 1.57 63.59 5.53
CA THR A 57 0.94 62.38 4.98
C THR A 57 0.11 61.65 6.04
N ASN A 58 -0.93 61.00 5.55
CA ASN A 58 -1.74 60.08 6.32
C ASN A 58 -2.21 58.93 5.42
N VAL A 59 -1.37 58.48 4.49
CA VAL A 59 -1.78 57.55 3.43
C VAL A 59 -2.29 56.22 4.00
N ILE A 60 -3.34 55.71 3.37
CA ILE A 60 -3.96 54.44 3.72
C ILE A 60 -4.00 53.56 2.47
N VAL A 61 -3.61 52.30 2.67
CA VAL A 61 -3.78 51.22 1.70
C VAL A 61 -4.81 50.25 2.24
N GLY A 62 -5.78 49.89 1.39
CA GLY A 62 -6.83 48.94 1.70
C GLY A 62 -6.77 47.72 0.79
N ILE A 63 -7.06 46.54 1.34
CA ILE A 63 -7.15 45.30 0.56
C ILE A 63 -8.54 44.67 0.81
N GLY A 64 -9.14 44.12 -0.25
CA GLY A 64 -10.43 43.44 -0.17
C GLY A 64 -10.76 42.62 -1.44
N SER A 65 -12.04 42.24 -1.58
CA SER A 65 -12.50 41.35 -2.65
C SER A 65 -12.44 41.95 -4.04
N SER A 66 -12.32 41.09 -5.04
CA SER A 66 -12.29 41.48 -6.46
C SER A 66 -13.53 42.28 -6.86
N ASP A 67 -14.70 41.90 -6.36
CA ASP A 67 -16.00 42.53 -6.66
C ASP A 67 -16.27 43.80 -5.86
N SER A 68 -15.44 44.11 -4.85
CA SER A 68 -15.69 45.21 -3.93
C SER A 68 -15.71 46.56 -4.65
N ASN A 69 -16.57 47.48 -4.20
CA ASN A 69 -16.59 48.88 -4.63
C ASN A 69 -16.68 49.76 -3.38
N TYR A 70 -15.58 49.81 -2.62
CA TYR A 70 -15.54 50.60 -1.41
C TYR A 70 -15.68 52.09 -1.73
N THR A 71 -16.16 52.86 -0.76
CA THR A 71 -16.34 54.32 -0.84
C THR A 71 -15.77 55.03 0.40
N GLY A 72 -15.39 54.28 1.43
CA GLY A 72 -14.78 54.81 2.65
C GLY A 72 -14.16 53.73 3.53
N TYR A 73 -13.43 54.15 4.56
CA TYR A 73 -12.60 53.27 5.39
C TYR A 73 -13.36 52.18 6.15
N SER A 74 -14.60 52.44 6.55
CA SER A 74 -15.41 51.50 7.34
C SER A 74 -15.76 50.22 6.57
N GLN A 75 -15.65 50.24 5.24
CA GLN A 75 -15.95 49.12 4.35
C GLN A 75 -14.73 48.24 4.05
N VAL A 76 -13.53 48.69 4.41
CA VAL A 76 -12.28 48.01 4.06
C VAL A 76 -11.87 47.02 5.16
N PRO A 77 -11.72 45.72 4.85
CA PRO A 77 -11.42 44.68 5.85
C PRO A 77 -9.96 44.71 6.33
N ILE A 78 -9.01 44.98 5.43
CA ILE A 78 -7.56 44.95 5.70
C ILE A 78 -6.97 46.33 5.42
N ILE A 79 -6.26 46.92 6.38
CA ILE A 79 -5.78 48.30 6.28
C ILE A 79 -4.35 48.45 6.81
N ILE A 80 -3.52 49.08 5.99
CA ILE A 80 -2.17 49.57 6.34
C ILE A 80 -2.19 51.09 6.25
N ARG A 81 -1.53 51.77 7.20
CA ARG A 81 -1.53 53.23 7.31
C ARG A 81 -0.13 53.77 7.62
N MET A 82 0.28 54.81 6.90
CA MET A 82 1.37 55.71 7.29
C MET A 82 0.78 56.90 8.04
N TYR A 83 1.22 57.14 9.26
CA TYR A 83 0.68 58.17 10.16
C TYR A 83 1.45 59.49 10.05
N LYS A 84 0.80 60.58 10.48
CA LYS A 84 1.39 61.93 10.49
C LYS A 84 2.62 62.07 11.40
N ASP A 85 2.79 61.16 12.35
CA ASP A 85 3.93 61.10 13.27
C ASP A 85 5.11 60.28 12.72
N GLY A 86 5.01 59.77 11.49
CA GLY A 86 6.10 59.05 10.83
C GLY A 86 6.08 57.54 11.01
N LYS A 87 5.07 56.96 11.67
CA LYS A 87 5.00 55.51 11.87
C LYS A 87 4.16 54.81 10.82
N ILE A 88 4.42 53.52 10.60
CA ILE A 88 3.53 52.61 9.86
C ILE A 88 2.72 51.79 10.87
N GLY A 89 1.45 51.52 10.57
CA GLY A 89 0.60 50.68 11.41
C GLY A 89 -0.55 50.03 10.67
N VAL A 90 -1.26 49.17 11.39
CA VAL A 90 -2.21 48.20 10.84
C VAL A 90 -3.51 48.23 11.66
N TYR A 91 -4.64 47.92 11.04
CA TYR A 91 -5.93 47.84 11.74
C TYR A 91 -6.20 46.45 12.30
N ASN A 92 -6.28 46.28 13.62
CA ASN A 92 -6.40 44.95 14.25
C ASN A 92 -7.83 44.38 14.36
N GLY A 93 -8.75 44.90 13.54
CA GLY A 93 -10.17 44.53 13.57
C GLY A 93 -11.04 45.40 14.50
N LYS A 94 -10.43 46.03 15.52
CA LYS A 94 -11.09 46.98 16.45
C LYS A 94 -10.55 48.40 16.32
N GLY A 95 -9.25 48.55 16.09
CA GLY A 95 -8.58 49.84 16.09
C GLY A 95 -7.26 49.82 15.32
N TYR A 96 -6.69 51.01 15.20
CA TYR A 96 -5.41 51.25 14.56
C TYR A 96 -4.27 51.03 15.56
N VAL A 97 -3.30 50.18 15.22
CA VAL A 97 -2.10 49.92 16.03
C VAL A 97 -0.86 50.35 15.24
N GLN A 98 -0.04 51.21 15.83
CA GLN A 98 1.23 51.65 15.23
C GLN A 98 2.35 50.67 15.56
N SER A 99 3.24 50.44 14.59
CA SER A 99 4.50 49.74 14.79
C SER A 99 5.63 50.72 15.17
N ASN A 100 6.82 50.18 15.43
CA ASN A 100 8.03 50.97 15.60
C ASN A 100 8.74 51.28 14.28
N VAL A 101 8.18 50.85 13.13
CA VAL A 101 8.75 51.16 11.82
C VAL A 101 8.42 52.60 11.47
N GLU A 102 9.47 53.41 11.34
CA GLU A 102 9.39 54.80 10.91
C GLU A 102 9.56 54.90 9.39
N PHE A 103 8.83 55.82 8.77
CA PHE A 103 8.97 56.14 7.36
C PHE A 103 9.50 57.56 7.14
N GLU A 104 10.28 57.69 6.08
CA GLU A 104 10.75 58.97 5.56
C GLU A 104 10.17 59.23 4.18
N LYS A 105 10.09 60.51 3.81
CA LYS A 105 9.75 60.87 2.43
C LYS A 105 10.82 60.36 1.46
N ASN A 106 10.40 60.09 0.24
CA ASN A 106 11.25 59.73 -0.89
C ASN A 106 12.03 58.40 -0.68
N LYS A 107 11.38 57.44 -0.03
CA LYS A 107 11.90 56.10 0.26
C LYS A 107 10.84 55.04 -0.08
N LYS A 108 11.29 53.85 -0.47
CA LYS A 108 10.42 52.70 -0.76
C LYS A 108 10.32 51.79 0.46
N TYR A 109 9.10 51.39 0.81
CA TYR A 109 8.83 50.41 1.85
C TYR A 109 8.08 49.26 1.21
N HIS A 110 8.71 48.09 1.16
CA HIS A 110 8.06 46.89 0.64
C HIS A 110 7.13 46.32 1.73
N ILE A 111 5.89 46.03 1.36
CA ILE A 111 4.84 45.55 2.25
C ILE A 111 4.39 44.18 1.76
N ARG A 112 4.43 43.19 2.65
CA ARG A 112 3.86 41.86 2.42
C ARG A 112 2.72 41.62 3.40
N VAL A 113 1.54 41.29 2.88
CA VAL A 113 0.34 41.03 3.67
C VAL A 113 -0.05 39.58 3.44
N SER A 114 0.04 38.76 4.49
CA SER A 114 -0.34 37.34 4.44
C SER A 114 -1.72 37.17 5.04
N ILE A 115 -2.70 36.77 4.22
CA ILE A 115 -4.11 36.85 4.56
C ILE A 115 -4.69 35.45 4.69
N ASN A 116 -5.32 35.16 5.82
CA ASN A 116 -6.07 33.93 6.06
C ASN A 116 -7.57 34.24 6.02
N LEU A 117 -8.24 33.87 4.93
CA LEU A 117 -9.67 34.05 4.69
C LEU A 117 -10.51 33.16 5.62
N GLU A 118 -10.09 31.93 5.90
CA GLU A 118 -10.77 30.99 6.80
C GLU A 118 -10.82 31.53 8.24
N GLU A 119 -9.67 31.93 8.79
CA GLU A 119 -9.54 32.46 10.14
C GLU A 119 -9.95 33.94 10.25
N LYS A 120 -10.09 34.63 9.11
CA LYS A 120 -10.40 36.08 9.02
C LYS A 120 -9.33 36.94 9.70
N THR A 121 -8.08 36.53 9.54
CA THR A 121 -6.89 37.14 10.13
C THR A 121 -5.88 37.49 9.05
N TYR A 122 -4.92 38.35 9.38
CA TYR A 122 -3.80 38.64 8.50
C TYR A 122 -2.57 39.08 9.28
N ASP A 123 -1.42 38.79 8.69
CA ASP A 123 -0.11 39.27 9.11
C ASP A 123 0.36 40.37 8.15
N VAL A 124 1.15 41.30 8.68
CA VAL A 124 1.76 42.35 7.87
C VAL A 124 3.24 42.43 8.18
N TYR A 125 4.04 42.45 7.13
CA TYR A 125 5.48 42.61 7.16
C TYR A 125 5.85 43.85 6.37
N VAL A 126 6.86 44.56 6.86
CA VAL A 126 7.41 45.76 6.21
C VAL A 126 8.92 45.61 6.10
N THR A 127 9.46 45.82 4.91
CA THR A 127 10.90 45.89 4.67
C THR A 127 11.27 47.35 4.37
N PRO A 128 11.84 48.08 5.34
CA PRO A 128 12.35 49.43 5.11
C PRO A 128 13.54 49.43 4.13
N PRO A 129 13.90 50.59 3.54
CA PRO A 129 15.04 50.68 2.64
C PRO A 129 16.32 50.17 3.31
N GLN A 130 16.98 49.19 2.68
CA GLN A 130 18.26 48.63 3.14
C GLN A 130 18.20 48.01 4.54
N GLN A 131 17.02 47.59 4.99
CA GLN A 131 16.81 46.90 6.27
C GLN A 131 16.17 45.52 6.03
N GLU A 132 16.22 44.67 7.04
CA GLU A 132 15.52 43.37 7.02
C GLU A 132 14.00 43.55 7.14
N GLU A 133 13.26 42.51 6.75
CA GLU A 133 11.82 42.47 6.88
C GLU A 133 11.40 42.42 8.36
N ILE A 134 10.45 43.28 8.73
CA ILE A 134 9.94 43.42 10.11
C ILE A 134 8.46 43.06 10.11
N GLN A 135 8.08 42.04 10.89
CA GLN A 135 6.67 41.73 11.13
C GLN A 135 6.06 42.77 12.07
N ILE A 136 5.03 43.49 11.60
CA ILE A 136 4.36 44.56 12.34
C ILE A 136 2.95 44.21 12.79
N ALA A 137 2.38 43.11 12.30
CA ALA A 137 1.10 42.57 12.75
C ALA A 137 1.14 41.03 12.71
N VAL A 138 0.53 40.42 13.73
CA VAL A 138 0.42 38.96 13.88
C VAL A 138 -1.04 38.63 14.19
N ASN A 139 -1.68 37.86 13.32
CA ASN A 139 -3.06 37.40 13.41
C ASN A 139 -4.06 38.54 13.67
N TYR A 140 -3.88 39.68 13.02
CA TYR A 140 -4.81 40.80 13.17
C TYR A 140 -6.13 40.47 12.48
N ALA A 141 -7.25 40.68 13.17
CA ALA A 141 -8.56 40.37 12.63
C ALA A 141 -8.95 41.35 11.52
N PHE A 142 -9.73 40.89 10.55
CA PHE A 142 -10.41 41.78 9.60
C PHE A 142 -11.28 42.80 10.34
N ARG A 143 -11.48 43.97 9.72
CA ARG A 143 -12.40 44.99 10.24
C ARG A 143 -13.80 44.41 10.42
N SER A 144 -14.27 44.41 11.67
CA SER A 144 -15.58 43.89 12.06
C SER A 144 -16.78 44.57 11.38
N THR A 145 -16.64 45.82 10.94
CA THR A 145 -17.70 46.55 10.22
C THR A 145 -17.69 46.35 8.70
N ALA A 146 -16.68 45.67 8.15
CA ALA A 146 -16.57 45.42 6.72
C ALA A 146 -17.28 44.12 6.33
N LYS A 147 -17.72 44.01 5.05
CA LYS A 147 -18.10 42.71 4.49
C LYS A 147 -16.84 41.83 4.49
N VAL A 148 -16.95 40.60 5.03
CA VAL A 148 -15.86 39.63 4.99
C VAL A 148 -15.57 39.27 3.52
N PRO A 149 -14.30 39.38 3.08
CA PRO A 149 -13.94 38.98 1.72
C PRO A 149 -14.19 37.50 1.44
N GLU A 150 -14.74 37.19 0.26
CA GLU A 150 -14.84 35.80 -0.24
C GLU A 150 -13.58 35.41 -1.06
N ASP A 151 -12.91 36.42 -1.62
CA ASP A 151 -11.59 36.37 -2.25
C ASP A 151 -10.81 37.64 -1.87
N ILE A 152 -9.50 37.66 -2.11
CA ILE A 152 -8.68 38.87 -2.13
C ILE A 152 -8.34 39.19 -3.58
N GLY A 153 -8.69 40.38 -4.05
CA GLY A 153 -8.35 40.70 -5.44
C GLY A 153 -8.46 42.15 -5.84
N LYS A 154 -8.59 43.07 -4.88
CA LYS A 154 -8.50 44.50 -5.15
C LYS A 154 -7.73 45.23 -4.07
N ILE A 155 -6.80 46.07 -4.50
CA ILE A 155 -6.06 47.00 -3.64
C ILE A 155 -6.58 48.43 -3.88
N TYR A 156 -6.63 49.20 -2.81
CA TYR A 156 -7.15 50.55 -2.76
C TYR A 156 -6.11 51.48 -2.16
N LEU A 157 -5.93 52.63 -2.80
CA LEU A 157 -5.14 53.73 -2.32
C LEU A 157 -6.06 54.90 -1.97
N PHE A 158 -5.97 55.41 -0.74
CA PHE A 158 -6.80 56.51 -0.26
C PHE A 158 -6.07 57.84 -0.30
N ASN A 159 -6.80 58.94 -0.52
CA ASN A 159 -6.25 60.29 -0.46
C ASN A 159 -6.84 61.17 0.62
N ASN A 160 -5.93 61.78 1.38
CA ASN A 160 -6.18 62.61 2.55
C ASN A 160 -5.79 64.06 2.24
N ASP A 161 -6.50 64.62 1.25
CA ASP A 161 -6.44 66.02 0.82
C ASP A 161 -5.05 66.46 0.31
N GLN A 162 -4.31 65.54 -0.31
CA GLN A 162 -3.02 65.84 -0.95
C GLN A 162 -3.18 65.95 -2.46
N GLN A 163 -2.30 66.71 -3.10
CA GLN A 163 -2.24 66.80 -4.56
C GLN A 163 -2.02 65.41 -5.18
N ALA A 164 -2.45 65.23 -6.42
CA ALA A 164 -2.16 64.01 -7.18
C ALA A 164 -0.65 63.74 -7.27
N GLY A 165 -0.27 62.46 -7.29
CA GLY A 165 1.12 62.03 -7.50
C GLY A 165 2.03 62.17 -6.29
N LYS A 166 1.50 62.48 -5.10
CA LYS A 166 2.34 62.66 -3.88
C LYS A 166 2.69 61.35 -3.17
N TYR A 167 2.01 60.27 -3.52
CA TYR A 167 2.34 58.91 -3.12
C TYR A 167 1.69 57.92 -4.09
N TRP A 168 2.26 56.73 -4.15
CA TRP A 168 1.83 55.68 -5.06
C TRP A 168 2.20 54.31 -4.49
N LEU A 169 1.59 53.29 -5.08
CA LEU A 169 2.01 51.90 -4.90
C LEU A 169 2.64 51.41 -6.19
N GLU A 170 3.71 50.64 -6.11
CA GLU A 170 4.34 49.98 -7.25
C GLU A 170 4.67 48.52 -6.92
N ASP A 171 5.09 47.75 -7.91
CA ASP A 171 5.40 46.32 -7.76
C ASP A 171 4.28 45.55 -7.04
N ILE A 172 3.04 45.88 -7.41
CA ILE A 172 1.83 45.31 -6.81
C ILE A 172 1.55 43.95 -7.44
N TYR A 173 1.63 42.87 -6.67
CA TYR A 173 1.24 41.54 -7.11
C TYR A 173 0.56 40.74 -6.00
N LEU A 174 -0.22 39.76 -6.44
CA LEU A 174 -0.80 38.73 -5.60
C LEU A 174 0.02 37.46 -5.83
N GLU A 175 0.77 37.02 -4.83
CA GLU A 175 1.49 35.75 -4.88
C GLU A 175 0.50 34.64 -4.48
N ALA A 176 -0.23 34.13 -5.48
CA ALA A 176 -0.84 32.81 -5.34
C ALA A 176 0.31 31.81 -5.53
N LYS A 177 0.79 31.20 -4.45
CA LYS A 177 1.80 30.14 -4.56
C LYS A 177 1.21 29.01 -5.42
N GLU A 178 1.58 28.96 -6.70
CA GLU A 178 1.22 27.83 -7.56
C GLU A 178 1.87 26.56 -6.99
N THR A 179 1.07 25.52 -6.79
CA THR A 179 1.55 24.21 -6.32
C THR A 179 2.19 23.45 -7.47
N ASP A 180 3.31 22.78 -7.22
CA ASP A 180 4.00 21.96 -8.21
C ASP A 180 3.27 20.63 -8.43
N LYS A 181 2.79 20.41 -9.67
CA LYS A 181 2.11 19.18 -10.10
C LYS A 181 2.90 18.37 -11.12
N VAL A 182 4.17 18.72 -11.40
CA VAL A 182 4.96 18.10 -12.48
C VAL A 182 5.12 16.60 -12.25
N ALA A 183 5.50 16.19 -11.03
CA ALA A 183 5.69 14.78 -10.71
C ALA A 183 4.38 13.97 -10.81
N LEU A 184 3.28 14.52 -10.27
CA LEU A 184 1.95 13.90 -10.35
C LEU A 184 1.49 13.77 -11.81
N LYS A 185 1.75 14.77 -12.65
CA LYS A 185 1.43 14.72 -14.08
C LYS A 185 2.17 13.60 -14.80
N ILE A 186 3.47 13.44 -14.54
CA ILE A 186 4.28 12.36 -15.15
C ILE A 186 3.74 10.99 -14.72
N ALA A 187 3.44 10.81 -13.43
CA ALA A 187 2.86 9.56 -12.93
C ALA A 187 1.50 9.26 -13.56
N LEU A 188 0.62 10.26 -13.68
CA LEU A 188 -0.68 10.13 -14.34
C LEU A 188 -0.56 9.80 -15.83
N ASP A 189 0.40 10.38 -16.55
CA ASP A 189 0.61 10.07 -17.97
C ASP A 189 0.98 8.61 -18.18
N LEU A 190 1.83 8.07 -17.30
CA LEU A 190 2.17 6.65 -17.29
C LEU A 190 0.95 5.79 -16.90
N ALA A 191 0.26 6.14 -15.81
CA ALA A 191 -0.86 5.38 -15.29
C ALA A 191 -2.09 5.36 -16.23
N ASN A 192 -2.39 6.47 -16.90
CA ASN A 192 -3.47 6.56 -17.89
C ASN A 192 -3.14 5.79 -19.18
N GLY A 193 -1.87 5.45 -19.41
CA GLY A 193 -1.46 4.55 -20.50
C GLY A 193 -1.72 3.07 -20.23
N ILE A 194 -2.02 2.69 -18.98
CA ILE A 194 -2.29 1.30 -18.58
C ILE A 194 -3.78 1.00 -18.76
N THR A 195 -4.09 0.00 -19.58
CA THR A 195 -5.46 -0.38 -19.95
C THR A 195 -5.98 -1.54 -19.10
N ASP A 196 -7.29 -1.77 -19.10
CA ASP A 196 -7.91 -2.94 -18.42
C ASP A 196 -7.34 -4.27 -18.93
N GLU A 197 -6.92 -4.32 -20.20
CA GLU A 197 -6.27 -5.49 -20.80
C GLU A 197 -4.86 -5.72 -20.23
N ASP A 198 -4.14 -4.66 -19.86
CA ASP A 198 -2.83 -4.76 -19.20
C ASP A 198 -2.99 -5.25 -17.74
N LEU A 199 -4.12 -4.93 -17.10
CA LEU A 199 -4.43 -5.30 -15.73
C LEU A 199 -4.99 -6.73 -15.59
N LYS A 200 -5.41 -7.38 -16.68
CA LYS A 200 -6.12 -8.67 -16.63
C LYS A 200 -5.36 -9.78 -15.89
N ASP A 201 -4.03 -9.75 -15.94
CA ASP A 201 -3.14 -10.75 -15.36
C ASP A 201 -2.60 -10.32 -13.98
N VAL A 202 -2.80 -9.05 -13.61
CA VAL A 202 -2.47 -8.51 -12.29
C VAL A 202 -3.41 -9.11 -11.24
N ILE A 203 -2.94 -9.23 -10.01
CA ILE A 203 -3.76 -9.64 -8.87
C ILE A 203 -4.96 -8.67 -8.73
N PRO A 204 -6.20 -9.15 -8.56
CA PRO A 204 -7.39 -8.30 -8.51
C PRO A 204 -7.30 -7.15 -7.50
N VAL A 205 -6.91 -7.44 -6.24
CA VAL A 205 -6.81 -6.39 -5.21
C VAL A 205 -5.78 -5.30 -5.57
N VAL A 206 -4.73 -5.66 -6.31
CA VAL A 206 -3.71 -4.72 -6.77
C VAL A 206 -4.23 -3.87 -7.94
N ALA A 207 -4.94 -4.49 -8.88
CA ALA A 207 -5.56 -3.79 -9.99
C ALA A 207 -6.60 -2.76 -9.50
N ASP A 208 -7.44 -3.14 -8.53
CA ASP A 208 -8.43 -2.27 -7.93
C ASP A 208 -7.79 -1.08 -7.21
N GLU A 209 -6.73 -1.31 -6.42
CA GLU A 209 -5.99 -0.23 -5.76
C GLU A 209 -5.32 0.72 -6.77
N PHE A 210 -4.75 0.18 -7.85
CA PHE A 210 -4.18 1.00 -8.91
C PHE A 210 -5.24 1.89 -9.59
N ILE A 211 -6.41 1.33 -9.92
CA ILE A 211 -7.51 2.11 -10.51
C ILE A 211 -7.97 3.20 -9.53
N ALA A 212 -8.19 2.86 -8.26
CA ALA A 212 -8.60 3.82 -7.25
C ALA A 212 -7.57 4.95 -7.03
N ALA A 213 -6.28 4.62 -6.97
CA ALA A 213 -5.20 5.59 -6.83
C ALA A 213 -5.07 6.49 -8.07
N ARG A 214 -5.24 5.93 -9.28
CA ARG A 214 -5.25 6.69 -10.54
C ARG A 214 -6.43 7.67 -10.58
N ASP A 215 -7.61 7.24 -10.17
CA ASP A 215 -8.81 8.08 -10.17
C ASP A 215 -8.69 9.22 -9.16
N GLU A 216 -8.21 8.95 -7.94
CA GLU A 216 -7.90 9.98 -6.94
C GLU A 216 -6.86 10.98 -7.47
N ALA A 217 -5.76 10.49 -8.05
CA ALA A 217 -4.70 11.32 -8.61
C ALA A 217 -5.25 12.24 -9.72
N ASN A 218 -6.14 11.75 -10.58
CA ASN A 218 -6.80 12.57 -11.60
C ASN A 218 -7.67 13.66 -10.97
N VAL A 219 -8.39 13.37 -9.88
CA VAL A 219 -9.17 14.37 -9.13
C VAL A 219 -8.25 15.45 -8.55
N VAL A 220 -7.19 15.07 -7.84
CA VAL A 220 -6.23 16.01 -7.22
C VAL A 220 -5.48 16.83 -8.27
N TYR A 221 -5.15 16.23 -9.41
CA TYR A 221 -4.50 16.94 -10.51
C TYR A 221 -5.39 18.04 -11.10
N ASN A 222 -6.68 17.77 -11.27
CA ASN A 222 -7.65 18.74 -11.81
C ASN A 222 -8.16 19.75 -10.77
N ASP A 223 -8.01 19.48 -9.48
CA ASP A 223 -8.36 20.42 -8.42
C ASP A 223 -7.38 21.61 -8.39
N THR A 224 -7.83 22.76 -8.89
CA THR A 224 -7.04 24.00 -8.90
C THR A 224 -6.75 24.52 -7.50
N SER A 225 -7.45 24.06 -6.46
CA SER A 225 -7.27 24.44 -5.05
C SER A 225 -6.40 23.46 -4.23
N ALA A 226 -6.00 22.33 -4.81
CA ALA A 226 -5.21 21.32 -4.10
C ALA A 226 -3.94 21.90 -3.48
N THR A 227 -3.70 21.57 -2.21
CA THR A 227 -2.48 21.90 -1.48
C THR A 227 -1.31 21.02 -1.95
N GLN A 228 -0.06 21.48 -1.76
CA GLN A 228 1.12 20.66 -2.10
C GLN A 228 1.14 19.31 -1.39
N GLU A 229 0.69 19.24 -0.14
CA GLU A 229 0.61 17.99 0.61
C GLU A 229 -0.32 16.97 -0.06
N LYS A 230 -1.56 17.38 -0.40
CA LYS A 230 -2.50 16.54 -1.17
C LYS A 230 -1.91 16.05 -2.49
N ILE A 231 -1.17 16.90 -3.20
CA ILE A 231 -0.52 16.54 -4.47
C ILE A 231 0.57 15.48 -4.25
N ASN A 232 1.40 15.66 -3.23
CA ASN A 232 2.45 14.71 -2.87
C ASN A 232 1.85 13.36 -2.44
N ASN A 233 0.82 13.37 -1.58
CA ASN A 233 0.14 12.15 -1.13
C ASN A 233 -0.50 11.37 -2.29
N ALA A 234 -1.15 12.07 -3.23
CA ALA A 234 -1.72 11.44 -4.43
C ALA A 234 -0.64 10.83 -5.33
N PHE A 235 0.50 11.51 -5.46
CA PHE A 235 1.67 10.98 -6.18
C PHE A 235 2.23 9.72 -5.51
N ASP A 236 2.46 9.76 -4.19
CA ASP A 236 3.04 8.63 -3.44
C ASP A 236 2.14 7.39 -3.49
N ARG A 237 0.82 7.58 -3.36
CA ARG A 237 -0.17 6.50 -3.48
C ARG A 237 -0.16 5.89 -4.88
N LEU A 238 -0.23 6.73 -5.92
CA LEU A 238 -0.21 6.26 -7.31
C LEU A 238 1.10 5.53 -7.64
N ALA A 239 2.25 6.07 -7.23
CA ALA A 239 3.56 5.46 -7.43
C ALA A 239 3.66 4.09 -6.74
N SER A 240 3.15 3.98 -5.51
CA SER A 240 3.10 2.70 -4.78
C SER A 240 2.21 1.68 -5.48
N ALA A 241 1.03 2.09 -5.96
CA ALA A 241 0.13 1.22 -6.69
C ALA A 241 0.72 0.75 -8.03
N MET A 242 1.38 1.66 -8.77
CA MET A 242 2.10 1.31 -10.00
C MET A 242 3.22 0.29 -9.74
N HIS A 243 3.96 0.42 -8.65
CA HIS A 243 5.01 -0.54 -8.28
C HIS A 243 4.44 -1.93 -7.96
N MET A 244 3.21 -2.01 -7.47
CA MET A 244 2.56 -3.29 -7.18
C MET A 244 2.07 -4.03 -8.44
N LEU A 245 1.96 -3.38 -9.60
CA LEU A 245 1.43 -4.01 -10.82
C LEU A 245 2.25 -5.23 -11.32
N ASP A 246 3.47 -5.40 -10.84
CA ASP A 246 4.28 -6.60 -11.12
C ASP A 246 3.75 -7.87 -10.42
N PHE A 247 2.86 -7.74 -9.43
CA PHE A 247 2.22 -8.87 -8.77
C PHE A 247 1.07 -9.42 -9.61
N VAL A 248 1.34 -10.53 -10.29
CA VAL A 248 0.41 -11.21 -11.21
C VAL A 248 -0.18 -12.49 -10.62
N LYS A 249 -1.41 -12.81 -11.01
CA LYS A 249 -2.12 -14.02 -10.58
C LYS A 249 -1.40 -15.30 -11.03
N GLY A 250 -1.48 -16.35 -10.21
CA GLY A 250 -0.96 -17.67 -10.53
C GLY A 250 -1.82 -18.39 -11.59
N ASP A 251 -1.17 -19.15 -12.49
CA ASP A 251 -1.89 -20.06 -13.39
C ASP A 251 -2.35 -21.31 -12.62
N LYS A 252 -3.67 -21.41 -12.41
CA LYS A 252 -4.33 -22.48 -11.65
C LYS A 252 -4.76 -23.68 -12.48
N THR A 253 -4.42 -23.73 -13.78
CA THR A 253 -4.90 -24.77 -14.70
C THR A 253 -4.49 -26.17 -14.25
N ALA A 254 -3.22 -26.36 -13.90
CA ALA A 254 -2.69 -27.66 -13.44
C ALA A 254 -3.28 -28.08 -12.08
N LEU A 255 -3.38 -27.13 -11.14
CA LEU A 255 -3.99 -27.35 -9.82
C LEU A 255 -5.45 -27.80 -9.94
N LYS A 256 -6.25 -27.07 -10.73
CA LYS A 256 -7.66 -27.42 -10.99
C LYS A 256 -7.80 -28.81 -11.61
N ALA A 257 -6.98 -29.11 -12.61
CA ALA A 257 -7.03 -30.41 -13.28
C ALA A 257 -6.70 -31.56 -12.31
N PHE A 258 -5.74 -31.36 -11.41
CA PHE A 258 -5.38 -32.37 -10.43
C PHE A 258 -6.45 -32.53 -9.34
N ILE A 259 -6.96 -31.43 -8.78
CA ILE A 259 -8.11 -31.43 -7.85
C ILE A 259 -9.26 -32.24 -8.47
N ASN A 260 -9.69 -31.91 -9.68
CA ASN A 260 -10.78 -32.63 -10.35
C ASN A 260 -10.54 -34.13 -10.52
N LYS A 261 -9.28 -34.54 -10.75
CA LYS A 261 -8.91 -35.94 -10.93
C LYS A 261 -8.95 -36.73 -9.62
N VAL A 262 -8.64 -36.09 -8.50
CA VAL A 262 -8.50 -36.76 -7.20
C VAL A 262 -9.72 -36.58 -6.28
N SER A 263 -10.57 -35.58 -6.53
CA SER A 263 -11.81 -35.37 -5.76
C SER A 263 -12.85 -36.50 -5.89
N GLY A 264 -12.71 -37.36 -6.90
CA GLY A 264 -13.60 -38.51 -7.12
C GLY A 264 -13.11 -39.83 -6.52
N LEU A 265 -12.01 -39.81 -5.76
CA LEU A 265 -11.48 -41.01 -5.12
C LEU A 265 -12.43 -41.51 -4.01
N ASP A 266 -12.58 -42.83 -3.93
CA ASP A 266 -13.39 -43.49 -2.92
C ASP A 266 -12.55 -43.71 -1.66
N SER A 267 -12.85 -42.94 -0.61
CA SER A 267 -12.11 -42.95 0.66
C SER A 267 -12.10 -44.33 1.32
N SER A 268 -13.13 -45.14 1.11
CA SER A 268 -13.27 -46.46 1.74
C SER A 268 -12.24 -47.49 1.28
N LYS A 269 -11.49 -47.18 0.22
CA LYS A 269 -10.44 -48.07 -0.33
C LYS A 269 -9.06 -47.81 0.27
N TYR A 270 -8.87 -46.71 0.99
CA TYR A 270 -7.56 -46.25 1.44
C TYR A 270 -7.42 -46.33 2.96
N SER A 271 -6.19 -46.49 3.45
CA SER A 271 -5.92 -46.49 4.89
C SER A 271 -6.29 -45.13 5.50
N THR A 272 -6.81 -45.16 6.72
CA THR A 272 -7.36 -43.97 7.39
C THR A 272 -6.34 -42.84 7.49
N ASP A 273 -5.09 -43.14 7.86
CA ASP A 273 -4.06 -42.12 8.07
C ASP A 273 -3.61 -41.47 6.76
N THR A 274 -3.38 -42.28 5.72
CA THR A 274 -2.94 -41.75 4.41
C THR A 274 -4.06 -40.99 3.72
N TRP A 275 -5.32 -41.42 3.90
CA TRP A 275 -6.49 -40.69 3.44
C TRP A 275 -6.64 -39.35 4.15
N ALA A 276 -6.52 -39.30 5.48
CA ALA A 276 -6.64 -38.07 6.25
C ALA A 276 -5.58 -37.03 5.83
N ALA A 277 -4.34 -37.47 5.62
CA ALA A 277 -3.27 -36.61 5.10
C ALA A 277 -3.59 -36.07 3.69
N PHE A 278 -4.09 -36.92 2.79
CA PHE A 278 -4.50 -36.52 1.46
C PHE A 278 -5.69 -35.55 1.46
N GLU A 279 -6.72 -35.82 2.26
CA GLU A 279 -7.91 -34.97 2.38
C GLU A 279 -7.55 -33.57 2.89
N LYS A 280 -6.65 -33.47 3.87
CA LYS A 280 -6.10 -32.20 4.34
C LYS A 280 -5.49 -31.39 3.18
N GLU A 281 -4.56 -31.98 2.43
CA GLU A 281 -3.90 -31.30 1.32
C GLU A 281 -4.86 -30.98 0.17
N LEU A 282 -5.89 -31.81 -0.06
CA LEU A 282 -6.94 -31.52 -1.03
C LEU A 282 -7.75 -30.28 -0.62
N ASN A 283 -8.08 -30.15 0.67
CA ASN A 283 -8.77 -28.97 1.18
C ASN A 283 -7.93 -27.70 1.04
N GLU A 284 -6.64 -27.75 1.39
CA GLU A 284 -5.71 -26.62 1.23
C GLU A 284 -5.53 -26.23 -0.24
N ALA A 285 -5.41 -27.21 -1.14
CA ALA A 285 -5.38 -26.98 -2.57
C ALA A 285 -6.65 -26.31 -3.10
N ASN A 286 -7.83 -26.68 -2.58
CA ASN A 286 -9.09 -26.02 -2.93
C ASN A 286 -9.15 -24.57 -2.43
N VAL A 287 -8.61 -24.26 -1.25
CA VAL A 287 -8.51 -22.88 -0.75
C VAL A 287 -7.68 -22.02 -1.70
N VAL A 288 -6.47 -22.46 -2.06
CA VAL A 288 -5.58 -21.74 -3.00
C VAL A 288 -6.21 -21.63 -4.40
N TYR A 289 -6.89 -22.68 -4.86
CA TYR A 289 -7.60 -22.65 -6.13
C TYR A 289 -8.73 -21.61 -6.15
N ASN A 290 -9.44 -21.41 -5.04
CA ASN A 290 -10.53 -20.43 -4.95
C ASN A 290 -10.07 -19.01 -4.61
N ASP A 291 -8.85 -18.80 -4.12
CA ASP A 291 -8.32 -17.47 -3.79
C ASP A 291 -7.95 -16.68 -5.06
N GLU A 292 -8.77 -15.72 -5.46
CA GLU A 292 -8.57 -14.89 -6.65
C GLU A 292 -7.22 -14.13 -6.67
N ASN A 293 -6.59 -13.92 -5.50
CA ASN A 293 -5.32 -13.23 -5.36
C ASN A 293 -4.10 -14.17 -5.29
N ALA A 294 -4.30 -15.49 -5.35
CA ALA A 294 -3.21 -16.46 -5.22
C ALA A 294 -2.12 -16.23 -6.27
N MET A 295 -0.89 -16.08 -5.77
CA MET A 295 0.31 -15.95 -6.59
C MET A 295 0.79 -17.31 -7.10
N GLN A 296 1.66 -17.28 -8.12
CA GLN A 296 2.17 -18.50 -8.73
C GLN A 296 2.87 -19.44 -7.74
N GLU A 297 3.60 -18.89 -6.77
CA GLU A 297 4.30 -19.68 -5.76
C GLU A 297 3.33 -20.48 -4.88
N GLU A 298 2.25 -19.84 -4.43
CA GLU A 298 1.20 -20.48 -3.62
C GLU A 298 0.51 -21.60 -4.41
N VAL A 299 0.18 -21.34 -5.68
CA VAL A 299 -0.40 -22.35 -6.58
C VAL A 299 0.55 -23.54 -6.79
N ASN A 300 1.85 -23.28 -6.97
CA ASN A 300 2.86 -24.32 -7.16
C ASN A 300 3.03 -25.18 -5.90
N ASN A 301 3.05 -24.54 -4.72
CA ASN A 301 3.18 -25.23 -3.44
C ASN A 301 1.95 -26.10 -3.17
N ALA A 302 0.74 -25.56 -3.33
CA ALA A 302 -0.50 -26.33 -3.19
C ALA A 302 -0.55 -27.54 -4.13
N TYR A 303 -0.13 -27.37 -5.39
CA TYR A 303 -0.04 -28.48 -6.34
C TYR A 303 0.96 -29.55 -5.87
N LYS A 304 2.16 -29.14 -5.45
CA LYS A 304 3.23 -30.04 -4.98
C LYS A 304 2.79 -30.84 -3.76
N GLU A 305 2.20 -30.21 -2.76
CA GLU A 305 1.78 -30.90 -1.53
C GLU A 305 0.63 -31.86 -1.81
N LEU A 306 -0.37 -31.45 -2.62
CA LEU A 306 -1.47 -32.34 -3.02
C LEU A 306 -0.97 -33.56 -3.82
N VAL A 307 -0.06 -33.37 -4.77
CA VAL A 307 0.57 -34.48 -5.51
C VAL A 307 1.33 -35.41 -4.57
N THR A 308 2.09 -34.85 -3.63
CA THR A 308 2.86 -35.64 -2.66
C THR A 308 1.94 -36.50 -1.78
N ALA A 309 0.86 -35.92 -1.25
CA ALA A 309 -0.09 -36.65 -0.44
C ALA A 309 -0.84 -37.72 -1.25
N PHE A 310 -1.21 -37.43 -2.50
CA PHE A 310 -1.81 -38.42 -3.40
C PHE A 310 -0.86 -39.61 -3.66
N LEU A 311 0.44 -39.38 -3.86
CA LEU A 311 1.42 -40.46 -4.05
C LEU A 311 1.65 -41.30 -2.78
N ASN A 312 1.36 -40.73 -1.61
CA ASN A 312 1.45 -41.40 -0.32
C ASN A 312 0.20 -42.19 0.06
N LEU A 313 -0.88 -42.11 -0.72
CA LEU A 313 -2.07 -42.94 -0.50
C LEU A 313 -1.71 -44.43 -0.51
N ARG A 314 -2.32 -45.17 0.42
CA ARG A 314 -2.19 -46.62 0.57
C ARG A 314 -3.56 -47.25 0.61
N LEU A 315 -3.75 -48.36 -0.11
CA LEU A 315 -4.98 -49.13 -0.04
C LEU A 315 -5.07 -49.86 1.30
N ILE A 316 -6.29 -50.12 1.76
CA ILE A 316 -6.52 -50.99 2.92
C ILE A 316 -6.05 -52.42 2.56
N PRO A 317 -5.16 -53.05 3.34
CA PRO A 317 -4.73 -54.42 3.08
C PRO A 317 -5.85 -55.43 3.39
N ASP A 318 -5.91 -56.53 2.65
CA ASP A 318 -6.75 -57.69 2.98
C ASP A 318 -6.06 -58.53 4.07
N LYS A 319 -6.68 -58.60 5.24
CA LYS A 319 -6.17 -59.30 6.42
C LYS A 319 -6.92 -60.60 6.74
N SER A 320 -7.90 -60.99 5.93
CA SER A 320 -8.79 -62.13 6.20
C SER A 320 -8.03 -63.44 6.46
N LEU A 321 -7.08 -63.79 5.59
CA LEU A 321 -6.28 -65.02 5.73
C LEU A 321 -5.34 -64.99 6.93
N LEU A 322 -4.82 -63.81 7.31
CA LEU A 322 -3.99 -63.66 8.49
C LEU A 322 -4.82 -63.85 9.76
N GLU A 323 -6.01 -63.26 9.81
CA GLU A 323 -6.96 -63.41 10.91
C GLU A 323 -7.40 -64.87 11.11
N ASP A 324 -7.76 -65.57 10.04
CA ASP A 324 -8.10 -67.00 10.08
C ASP A 324 -6.94 -67.85 10.64
N LEU A 325 -5.71 -67.55 10.24
CA LEU A 325 -4.52 -68.27 10.69
C LEU A 325 -4.19 -67.98 12.16
N ILE A 326 -4.37 -66.74 12.62
CA ILE A 326 -4.26 -66.36 14.03
C ILE A 326 -5.27 -67.17 14.86
N ASN A 327 -6.54 -67.19 14.44
CA ASN A 327 -7.60 -67.96 15.12
C ASN A 327 -7.26 -69.46 15.20
N LYS A 328 -6.72 -70.03 14.10
CA LYS A 328 -6.25 -71.42 14.09
C LYS A 328 -5.11 -71.65 15.06
N ALA A 329 -4.12 -70.76 15.11
CA ALA A 329 -2.96 -70.86 15.99
C ALA A 329 -3.37 -70.82 17.47
N GLU A 330 -4.29 -69.92 17.83
CA GLU A 330 -4.82 -69.78 19.19
C GLU A 330 -5.64 -70.99 19.65
N GLY A 331 -6.26 -71.70 18.71
CA GLY A 331 -7.00 -72.94 18.98
C GLY A 331 -6.14 -74.18 19.16
N LEU A 332 -4.81 -74.10 18.94
CA LEU A 332 -3.92 -75.26 19.10
C LEU A 332 -3.75 -75.65 20.56
N ASN A 333 -3.80 -76.95 20.86
CA ASN A 333 -3.41 -77.46 22.18
C ASN A 333 -1.88 -77.50 22.30
N LEU A 334 -1.27 -76.36 22.65
CA LEU A 334 0.18 -76.20 22.72
C LEU A 334 0.86 -77.10 23.79
N ALA A 335 0.12 -77.65 24.75
CA ALA A 335 0.66 -78.58 25.75
C ALA A 335 1.15 -79.92 25.16
N SER A 336 0.66 -80.25 23.96
CA SER A 336 1.05 -81.46 23.22
C SER A 336 2.38 -81.34 22.47
N TYR A 337 3.06 -80.19 22.55
CA TYR A 337 4.25 -79.88 21.75
C TYR A 337 5.46 -79.48 22.61
N THR A 338 6.65 -79.50 22.00
CA THR A 338 7.90 -79.15 22.69
C THR A 338 7.96 -77.65 23.01
N LYS A 339 8.54 -77.29 24.16
CA LYS A 339 8.65 -75.89 24.60
C LYS A 339 9.35 -74.99 23.57
N ALA A 340 10.36 -75.50 22.87
CA ALA A 340 11.12 -74.74 21.89
C ALA A 340 10.26 -74.34 20.67
N THR A 341 9.52 -75.28 20.09
CA THR A 341 8.68 -75.01 18.92
C THR A 341 7.43 -74.20 19.28
N VAL A 342 6.89 -74.38 20.49
CA VAL A 342 5.82 -73.52 21.04
C VAL A 342 6.26 -72.06 21.16
N GLN A 343 7.50 -71.79 21.59
CA GLN A 343 7.99 -70.41 21.68
C GLN A 343 8.03 -69.73 20.30
N VAL A 344 8.47 -70.43 19.26
CA VAL A 344 8.50 -69.91 17.88
C VAL A 344 7.09 -69.55 17.40
N VAL A 345 6.08 -70.38 17.71
CA VAL A 345 4.67 -70.08 17.40
C VAL A 345 4.18 -68.85 18.17
N ASN A 346 4.49 -68.73 19.46
CA ASN A 346 4.07 -67.58 20.27
C ASN A 346 4.67 -66.27 19.75
N ASP A 347 5.96 -66.26 19.36
CA ASP A 347 6.63 -65.09 18.82
C ASP A 347 6.03 -64.69 17.46
N ALA A 348 5.80 -65.67 16.57
CA ALA A 348 5.16 -65.45 15.28
C ALA A 348 3.71 -64.96 15.42
N LEU A 349 2.96 -65.50 16.39
CA LEU A 349 1.59 -65.10 16.69
C LEU A 349 1.52 -63.66 17.23
N ALA A 350 2.46 -63.28 18.09
CA ALA A 350 2.56 -61.91 18.59
C ALA A 350 2.82 -60.92 17.45
N ASN A 351 3.74 -61.23 16.53
CA ASN A 351 3.99 -60.42 15.35
C ASN A 351 2.75 -60.34 14.42
N ALA A 352 2.11 -61.48 14.15
CA ALA A 352 0.90 -61.54 13.33
C ALA A 352 -0.23 -60.67 13.89
N LYS A 353 -0.45 -60.70 15.22
CA LYS A 353 -1.43 -59.85 15.89
C LYS A 353 -1.10 -58.35 15.79
N ASN A 354 0.18 -57.98 15.90
CA ASN A 354 0.60 -56.59 15.74
C ASN A 354 0.29 -56.08 14.32
N ILE A 355 0.60 -56.87 13.28
CA ILE A 355 0.28 -56.52 11.89
C ILE A 355 -1.23 -56.52 11.62
N LEU A 356 -1.98 -57.43 12.25
CA LEU A 356 -3.44 -57.45 12.17
C LEU A 356 -4.04 -56.13 12.71
N ALA A 357 -3.48 -55.61 13.81
CA ALA A 357 -3.92 -54.36 14.44
C ALA A 357 -3.39 -53.07 13.78
N ASP A 358 -2.37 -53.16 12.91
CA ASP A 358 -1.78 -51.99 12.25
C ASP A 358 -2.58 -51.58 10.99
N ASP A 359 -3.37 -50.52 11.09
CA ASP A 359 -4.18 -49.98 9.99
C ASP A 359 -3.34 -49.47 8.79
N ASN A 360 -2.03 -49.29 8.98
CA ASN A 360 -1.10 -48.87 7.94
C ASN A 360 -0.23 -50.00 7.39
N ALA A 361 -0.43 -51.24 7.84
CA ALA A 361 0.29 -52.39 7.30
C ALA A 361 0.11 -52.47 5.78
N SER A 362 1.21 -52.68 5.06
CA SER A 362 1.16 -53.02 3.64
C SER A 362 0.67 -54.45 3.44
N GLN A 363 0.09 -54.75 2.28
CA GLN A 363 -0.29 -56.13 1.95
C GLN A 363 0.91 -57.09 2.07
N LYS A 364 2.11 -56.64 1.69
CA LYS A 364 3.34 -57.44 1.81
C LYS A 364 3.68 -57.78 3.26
N GLU A 365 3.45 -56.87 4.20
CA GLU A 365 3.66 -57.14 5.63
C GLU A 365 2.62 -58.13 6.16
N VAL A 366 1.36 -58.00 5.73
CA VAL A 366 0.28 -58.94 6.06
C VAL A 366 0.59 -60.35 5.53
N ASP A 367 0.97 -60.46 4.26
CA ASP A 367 1.33 -61.74 3.62
C ASP A 367 2.55 -62.38 4.30
N ASN A 368 3.58 -61.58 4.61
CA ASN A 368 4.77 -62.08 5.31
C ASN A 368 4.45 -62.53 6.74
N ALA A 369 3.61 -61.79 7.47
CA ALA A 369 3.17 -62.19 8.81
C ALA A 369 2.39 -63.51 8.78
N LYS A 370 1.53 -63.69 7.79
CA LYS A 370 0.81 -64.95 7.54
C LYS A 370 1.80 -66.08 7.31
N ASP A 371 2.74 -65.92 6.39
CA ASP A 371 3.68 -66.97 6.02
C ASP A 371 4.62 -67.36 7.17
N VAL A 372 5.05 -66.38 7.99
CA VAL A 372 5.86 -66.62 9.19
C VAL A 372 5.07 -67.42 10.22
N LEU A 373 3.81 -67.05 10.49
CA LEU A 373 2.95 -67.80 11.41
C LEU A 373 2.65 -69.21 10.89
N GLU A 374 2.39 -69.36 9.59
CA GLU A 374 2.10 -70.65 8.96
C GLU A 374 3.30 -71.60 9.08
N LYS A 375 4.52 -71.11 8.80
CA LYS A 375 5.76 -71.87 8.97
C LYS A 375 5.99 -72.27 10.43
N ALA A 376 5.75 -71.36 11.38
CA ALA A 376 5.90 -71.66 12.81
C ALA A 376 4.95 -72.79 13.24
N ILE A 377 3.68 -72.72 12.84
CA ILE A 377 2.68 -73.76 13.13
C ILE A 377 3.09 -75.11 12.52
N ASN A 378 3.56 -75.10 11.27
CA ASN A 378 3.97 -76.33 10.57
C ASN A 378 5.27 -76.93 11.14
N SER A 379 6.05 -76.17 11.92
CA SER A 379 7.31 -76.62 12.54
C SER A 379 7.12 -77.12 13.98
N LEU A 380 5.88 -77.26 14.46
CA LEU A 380 5.59 -77.78 15.79
C LEU A 380 5.99 -79.26 15.93
N GLU A 381 6.75 -79.57 16.97
CA GLU A 381 7.20 -80.94 17.28
C GLU A 381 6.45 -81.51 18.49
N ALA A 382 5.95 -82.75 18.37
CA ALA A 382 5.17 -83.39 19.43
C ALA A 382 5.99 -83.64 20.71
N ASN A 383 5.35 -83.43 21.85
CA ASN A 383 5.91 -83.73 23.16
C ASN A 383 5.80 -85.24 23.44
N VAL A 384 6.80 -86.01 22.97
CA VAL A 384 6.88 -87.46 23.24
C VAL A 384 7.28 -87.71 24.70
N ASN A 385 6.30 -88.04 25.54
CA ASN A 385 6.54 -88.60 26.88
C ASN A 385 7.00 -90.07 26.76
N THR A 386 8.31 -90.30 26.63
CA THR A 386 8.97 -91.60 26.88
C THR A 386 10.34 -91.37 27.54
N PRO A 387 10.77 -92.18 28.52
CA PRO A 387 12.06 -91.99 29.19
C PRO A 387 13.25 -92.37 28.29
N ALA A 388 14.15 -91.40 28.09
CA ALA A 388 15.56 -91.46 27.71
C ALA A 388 16.05 -92.42 26.61
N ASP A 389 16.66 -91.87 25.56
CA ASP A 389 18.08 -92.12 25.29
C ASP A 389 18.74 -90.94 24.53
N ASN A 390 19.89 -90.52 25.02
CA ASN A 390 20.76 -89.50 24.45
C ASN A 390 21.72 -90.19 23.48
N THR A 391 21.59 -89.99 22.15
CA THR A 391 22.76 -90.02 21.24
C THR A 391 22.50 -89.35 19.87
N VAL A 392 23.32 -88.31 19.63
CA VAL A 392 24.01 -87.92 18.38
C VAL A 392 23.21 -87.26 17.22
N SER A 393 23.47 -85.95 17.11
CA SER A 393 23.91 -85.15 15.96
C SER A 393 23.46 -85.49 14.54
N ALA A 394 22.80 -84.52 13.90
CA ALA A 394 23.10 -84.13 12.53
C ALA A 394 22.78 -82.64 12.29
N SER A 395 23.84 -81.88 11.99
CA SER A 395 23.94 -80.62 11.26
C SER A 395 22.62 -79.93 10.84
N VAL A 396 22.31 -78.79 11.46
CA VAL A 396 21.50 -77.75 10.83
C VAL A 396 22.43 -76.87 10.00
N ASN A 397 22.30 -76.98 8.68
CA ASN A 397 22.99 -76.10 7.74
C ASN A 397 22.53 -74.66 7.97
N ASN A 398 23.51 -73.81 8.28
CA ASN A 398 23.43 -72.39 8.07
C ASN A 398 23.53 -72.12 6.56
N GLY A 399 22.49 -71.53 5.99
CA GLY A 399 22.51 -70.95 4.64
C GLY A 399 21.53 -71.62 3.67
N ASP A 400 20.38 -70.98 3.48
CA ASP A 400 19.98 -70.67 2.11
C ASP A 400 19.21 -69.35 2.06
N THR A 401 19.24 -68.78 0.88
CA THR A 401 19.55 -67.40 0.57
C THR A 401 18.30 -66.54 0.46
N THR A 402 18.50 -65.24 0.67
CA THR A 402 17.65 -64.19 0.11
C THR A 402 17.55 -64.39 -1.39
N VAL A 403 16.52 -65.09 -1.85
CA VAL A 403 16.17 -65.13 -3.26
C VAL A 403 15.55 -63.77 -3.60
N SER A 404 16.36 -62.92 -4.21
CA SER A 404 15.90 -61.82 -5.03
C SER A 404 14.95 -62.38 -6.11
N VAL A 405 13.64 -62.21 -5.94
CA VAL A 405 12.67 -62.37 -7.01
C VAL A 405 12.42 -61.02 -7.68
N LYS A 406 13.01 -60.89 -8.87
CA LYS A 406 12.58 -60.07 -10.01
C LYS A 406 11.62 -61.00 -10.79
N THR A 407 10.42 -60.67 -11.26
CA THR A 407 9.77 -59.52 -11.92
C THR A 407 8.32 -59.41 -11.40
N GLY A 408 7.67 -58.25 -11.30
CA GLY A 408 7.15 -57.49 -12.45
C GLY A 408 5.86 -58.13 -12.96
N ASP A 409 4.71 -57.47 -12.69
CA ASP A 409 3.69 -57.22 -13.71
C ASP A 409 2.74 -56.08 -13.28
N ASP A 410 2.75 -55.06 -14.12
CA ASP A 410 1.65 -54.22 -14.58
C ASP A 410 0.64 -53.64 -13.56
N ILE A 411 1.09 -52.62 -12.84
CA ILE A 411 0.24 -51.44 -12.72
C ILE A 411 0.65 -50.47 -13.81
N SER A 412 -0.32 -50.14 -14.66
CA SER A 412 -0.34 -49.02 -15.59
C SER A 412 0.21 -47.72 -14.97
N VAL A 413 1.54 -47.58 -14.97
CA VAL A 413 2.26 -46.30 -14.73
C VAL A 413 2.29 -45.47 -16.04
N LEU A 414 1.55 -45.89 -17.07
CA LEU A 414 1.47 -45.17 -18.35
C LEU A 414 0.63 -43.88 -18.27
N GLY A 415 -0.08 -43.63 -17.15
CA GLY A 415 -0.91 -42.43 -16.98
C GLY A 415 -0.31 -41.29 -16.14
N THR A 416 0.83 -41.49 -15.46
CA THR A 416 1.33 -40.55 -14.43
C THR A 416 2.64 -39.85 -14.81
N LEU A 417 3.42 -40.37 -15.76
CA LEU A 417 4.63 -39.70 -16.27
C LEU A 417 4.35 -38.41 -17.05
N GLY A 418 3.10 -38.16 -17.48
CA GLY A 418 2.70 -36.96 -18.18
C GLY A 418 2.62 -35.68 -17.33
N LEU A 419 2.64 -35.79 -15.99
CA LEU A 419 2.52 -34.62 -15.10
C LEU A 419 3.87 -34.01 -14.72
N ILE A 420 4.94 -34.82 -14.62
CA ILE A 420 6.27 -34.34 -14.22
C ILE A 420 6.90 -33.46 -15.31
N SER A 421 6.60 -33.73 -16.59
CA SER A 421 7.10 -32.93 -17.73
C SER A 421 6.53 -31.50 -17.76
N SER A 422 5.47 -31.19 -17.02
CA SER A 422 4.87 -29.85 -16.97
C SER A 422 5.68 -28.84 -16.13
N LEU A 423 6.48 -29.29 -15.15
CA LEU A 423 7.34 -28.39 -14.36
C LEU A 423 8.40 -27.69 -15.22
N SER A 424 8.96 -28.39 -16.21
CA SER A 424 10.03 -27.86 -17.07
C SER A 424 9.52 -26.89 -18.13
N VAL A 425 8.25 -27.01 -18.55
CA VAL A 425 7.67 -26.21 -19.64
C VAL A 425 7.07 -24.90 -19.13
N ILE A 426 6.52 -24.87 -17.91
CA ILE A 426 5.89 -23.68 -17.32
C ILE A 426 6.92 -22.60 -16.96
N VAL A 427 8.13 -23.00 -16.54
CA VAL A 427 9.23 -22.06 -16.22
C VAL A 427 9.75 -21.32 -17.46
N PHE A 428 9.61 -21.88 -18.67
CA PHE A 428 10.22 -21.32 -19.88
C PHE A 428 9.35 -20.27 -20.61
N LEU A 429 8.03 -20.23 -20.37
CA LEU A 429 7.12 -19.33 -21.12
C LEU A 429 6.97 -17.92 -20.53
N LYS A 430 7.40 -17.66 -19.28
CA LYS A 430 7.21 -16.35 -18.62
C LYS A 430 8.25 -15.27 -18.98
N LYS A 431 9.40 -15.60 -19.59
CA LYS A 431 10.44 -14.60 -19.90
C LYS A 431 10.13 -13.67 -21.08
N LYS A 432 9.11 -13.93 -21.90
CA LYS A 432 8.91 -13.19 -23.18
C LYS A 432 7.88 -12.04 -23.11
N LYS A 433 7.10 -11.92 -22.04
CA LYS A 433 6.04 -10.88 -21.95
C LYS A 433 6.42 -9.61 -21.16
N ILE A 434 7.41 -9.67 -20.27
CA ILE A 434 7.82 -8.54 -19.41
C ILE A 434 8.84 -7.61 -20.11
N SER A 435 8.64 -7.33 -21.40
CA SER A 435 9.50 -6.42 -22.17
C SER A 435 8.81 -5.13 -22.58
N LYS A 436 7.56 -4.90 -22.14
CA LYS A 436 6.79 -3.71 -22.52
C LYS A 436 6.62 -2.66 -21.41
N ILE A 437 7.11 -2.93 -20.20
CA ILE A 437 7.02 -2.01 -19.04
C ILE A 437 8.43 -1.49 -18.64
N LYS A 438 9.40 -1.53 -19.56
CA LYS A 438 10.73 -0.96 -19.35
C LYS A 438 11.09 0.02 -20.46
#